data_AF-A0A920NZT1-F1
#
_entry.id   AF-A0A920NZT1-F1
#
_cell.length_a   1.000
_cell.length_b   1.000
_cell.length_c   1.000
_cell.angle_alpha   90.00
_cell.angle_beta   90.00
_cell.angle_gamma   90.00
#
_symmetry.space_group_name_H-M   'P 1'
#
loop_
_entity.id
_entity.type
_entity.pdbx_description
1 polymer ?
#
loop_
_entity_poly.entity_id
_entity_poly.type
_entity_poly.pdbx_seq_one_letter_code
_entity_poly.pdbx_strand_id
1 'polypeptide(L)' 'MNQNLYLEDISNGMEIPTVKKDPTTQQLEKICRRIRDFYQIHYDMDYAKNNGLPGVILHGVLKKNAFLAQLLTDWIGL' A
#
# COMPACT_ATOMS: atom_id res chain seq x y z
N MET A 1 4.11 8.04 -18.36
CA MET A 1 5.33 8.09 -19.20
C MET A 1 6.03 6.75 -18.98
N ASN A 2 5.88 5.80 -19.91
CA ASN A 2 6.66 4.56 -19.87
C ASN A 2 7.99 4.87 -20.52
N GLN A 3 8.99 5.21 -19.71
CA GLN A 3 10.36 5.02 -20.13
C GLN A 3 10.72 3.59 -19.77
N ASN A 4 11.09 2.79 -20.78
CA ASN A 4 11.60 1.44 -20.54
C ASN A 4 12.92 1.61 -19.78
N LEU A 5 12.93 1.19 -18.52
CA LEU A 5 14.14 1.13 -17.71
C LEU A 5 14.94 -0.07 -18.20
N TYR A 6 16.15 0.14 -18.72
CA TYR A 6 17.03 -0.96 -19.08
C TYR A 6 18.00 -1.27 -17.93
N LEU A 7 18.59 -2.46 -17.95
CA LEU A 7 19.51 -2.88 -16.89
C LEU A 7 20.74 -1.96 -16.82
N GLU A 8 21.15 -1.42 -17.97
CA GLU A 8 22.29 -0.51 -18.10
C GLU A 8 22.06 0.84 -17.41
N ASP A 9 20.80 1.21 -17.18
CA ASP A 9 20.41 2.45 -16.51
C ASP A 9 20.45 2.33 -14.98
N ILE A 10 20.57 1.09 -14.44
CA ILE A 10 20.50 0.81 -13.00
C ILE A 10 21.90 0.74 -12.40
N SER A 11 22.10 1.41 -11.27
CA SER A 11 23.34 1.33 -10.49
C SER A 11 23.06 0.97 -9.03
N ASN A 12 24.03 0.33 -8.38
CA ASN A 12 23.93 -0.02 -6.96
C ASN A 12 23.80 1.25 -6.10
N GLY A 13 22.78 1.29 -5.24
CA GLY A 13 22.48 2.46 -4.42
C GLY A 13 21.60 3.51 -5.10
N MET A 14 21.12 3.27 -6.32
CA MET A 14 20.14 4.13 -6.97
C MET A 14 18.85 4.25 -6.14
N GLU A 15 18.41 5.48 -5.93
CA GLU A 15 17.13 5.75 -5.27
C GLU A 15 15.96 5.48 -6.22
N ILE A 16 14.93 4.79 -5.72
CA ILE A 16 13.68 4.59 -6.44
C ILE A 16 12.70 5.74 -6.15
N PRO A 17 11.73 6.01 -7.04
CA PRO A 17 10.75 7.07 -6.84
C PRO A 17 9.98 6.91 -5.53
N THR A 18 9.79 8.01 -4.80
CA THR A 18 8.90 8.02 -3.63
C THR A 18 7.46 8.20 -4.10
N VAL A 19 6.59 7.24 -3.76
CA VAL A 19 5.15 7.32 -4.05
C VAL A 19 4.38 7.45 -2.74
N LYS A 20 3.70 8.59 -2.56
CA LYS A 20 2.79 8.79 -1.45
C LYS A 20 1.41 8.24 -1.79
N LYS A 21 0.87 7.39 -0.92
CA LYS A 21 -0.50 6.86 -1.00
C LYS A 21 -1.21 7.20 0.30
N ASP A 22 -2.30 7.95 0.20
CA ASP A 22 -3.16 8.32 1.32
C ASP A 22 -4.55 7.66 1.12
N PRO A 23 -4.69 6.33 1.36
CA PRO A 23 -5.94 5.64 1.10
C PRO A 23 -7.03 6.04 2.11
N THR A 24 -8.26 6.15 1.63
CA THR A 24 -9.42 6.47 2.49
C THR A 24 -9.96 5.21 3.18
N THR A 25 -10.69 5.39 4.28
CA THR A 25 -11.34 4.26 4.99
C THR A 25 -12.29 3.46 4.10
N GLN A 26 -12.97 4.10 3.13
CA GLN A 26 -13.79 3.41 2.13
C GLN A 26 -12.97 2.48 1.22
N GLN A 27 -11.76 2.90 0.83
CA GLN A 27 -10.86 2.04 0.07
C GLN A 27 -10.39 0.86 0.91
N LEU A 28 -10.13 1.08 2.21
CA LEU A 28 -9.78 0.00 3.14
C LEU A 28 -10.89 -1.04 3.23
N GLU A 29 -12.15 -0.63 3.42
CA GLU A 29 -13.31 -1.53 3.46
C GLU A 29 -13.42 -2.36 2.17
N LYS A 30 -13.30 -1.73 1.00
CA LYS A 30 -13.34 -2.43 -0.30
C LYS A 30 -12.23 -3.48 -0.41
N ILE A 31 -11.05 -3.19 0.13
CA ILE A 31 -9.92 -4.12 0.14
C ILE A 31 -10.13 -5.25 1.15
N CYS A 32 -10.67 -4.97 2.34
CA CYS A 32 -11.09 -5.97 3.33
C CYS A 32 -12.01 -7.00 2.68
N ARG A 33 -13.03 -6.52 1.96
CA ARG A 33 -13.97 -7.36 1.21
C ARG A 33 -13.30 -8.21 0.13
N ARG A 34 -12.32 -7.66 -0.59
CA ARG A 34 -11.58 -8.38 -1.64
C ARG A 34 -10.66 -9.46 -1.09
N ILE A 35 -9.96 -9.18 0.01
CA ILE A 35 -8.98 -10.08 0.63
C ILE A 35 -9.68 -11.07 1.58
N ARG A 36 -10.94 -10.81 1.95
CA ARG A 36 -11.73 -11.54 2.94
C ARG A 36 -11.13 -11.48 4.35
N ASP A 37 -10.38 -10.42 4.63
CA ASP A 37 -9.94 -10.04 5.97
C ASP A 37 -10.87 -8.93 6.45
N PHE A 38 -11.72 -9.26 7.42
CA PHE A 38 -12.74 -8.36 7.96
C PHE A 38 -12.37 -7.86 9.36
N TYR A 39 -11.09 -7.87 9.72
CA TYR A 39 -10.71 -7.39 11.04
C TYR A 39 -10.99 -5.89 11.17
N GLN A 40 -11.82 -5.56 12.16
CA GLN A 40 -12.51 -4.27 12.26
C GLN A 40 -11.56 -3.08 12.50
N ILE A 41 -10.35 -3.32 13.00
CA ILE A 41 -9.34 -2.26 13.23
C ILE A 41 -8.96 -1.49 11.95
N HIS A 42 -9.35 -2.02 10.78
CA HIS A 42 -9.01 -1.50 9.46
C HIS A 42 -10.11 -0.62 8.82
N TYR A 43 -11.29 -0.53 9.42
CA TYR A 43 -12.38 0.31 8.89
C TYR A 43 -13.29 0.90 9.97
N ASP A 44 -13.29 0.36 11.18
CA ASP A 44 -14.06 0.84 12.32
C ASP A 44 -13.16 1.62 13.30
N MET A 45 -13.47 2.90 13.47
CA MET A 45 -12.69 3.80 14.31
C MET A 45 -12.85 3.50 15.80
N ASP A 46 -14.06 3.14 16.24
CA ASP A 46 -14.34 2.90 17.65
C ASP A 46 -13.75 1.55 18.08
N TYR A 47 -13.82 0.55 17.21
CA TYR A 47 -13.16 -0.74 17.43
C TYR A 47 -11.64 -0.59 17.52
N ALA A 48 -11.02 0.18 16.61
CA ALA A 48 -9.58 0.43 16.63
C ALA A 48 -9.14 1.14 17.92
N LYS A 49 -9.87 2.18 18.34
CA LYS A 49 -9.60 2.90 19.60
C LYS A 49 -9.76 2.01 20.82
N ASN A 50 -10.78 1.16 20.84
CA ASN A 50 -11.00 0.21 21.93
C ASN A 50 -9.88 -0.85 22.02
N ASN A 51 -9.16 -1.11 20.92
CA ASN A 51 -7.97 -1.96 20.90
C ASN A 51 -6.67 -1.20 21.22
N GLY A 52 -6.75 0.05 21.72
CA GLY A 52 -5.59 0.84 22.11
C GLY A 52 -4.85 1.51 20.95
N LEU A 53 -5.44 1.56 19.75
CA LEU A 53 -4.87 2.24 18.60
C LEU A 53 -5.34 3.71 18.55
N PRO A 54 -4.53 4.65 18.03
CA PRO A 54 -4.94 6.04 17.88
C PRO A 54 -6.09 6.23 16.87
N GLY A 55 -6.33 5.25 16.00
CA GLY A 55 -7.38 5.24 14.99
C GLY A 55 -7.27 4.03 14.07
N VAL A 56 -8.02 4.06 12.96
CA VAL A 56 -8.01 3.01 11.94
C VAL A 56 -6.60 2.85 11.37
N ILE A 57 -6.10 1.61 11.33
CA ILE A 57 -4.78 1.30 10.77
C ILE A 57 -4.85 0.66 9.40
N LEU A 58 -3.84 0.91 8.59
CA LEU A 58 -3.70 0.32 7.26
C LEU A 58 -3.44 -1.19 7.35
N HIS A 59 -4.11 -1.97 6.49
CA HIS A 59 -3.80 -3.39 6.32
C HIS A 59 -2.33 -3.60 5.94
N GLY A 60 -1.60 -4.42 6.71
CA GLY A 60 -0.20 -4.73 6.41
C GLY A 60 -0.01 -5.37 5.02
N VAL A 61 -0.93 -6.27 4.65
CA VAL A 61 -0.96 -6.90 3.32
C VAL A 61 -1.19 -5.88 2.21
N LEU A 62 -2.03 -4.88 2.43
CA LEU A 62 -2.27 -3.83 1.44
C LEU A 62 -1.02 -2.96 1.23
N LYS A 63 -0.39 -2.55 2.33
CA LYS A 63 0.84 -1.75 2.28
C LYS A 63 1.97 -2.51 1.56
N LYS A 64 2.19 -3.77 1.93
CA LYS A 64 3.30 -4.59 1.42
C LYS A 64 3.06 -5.16 0.03
N ASN A 65 1.85 -5.66 -0.25
CA ASN A 65 1.62 -6.44 -1.47
C ASN A 65 0.97 -5.62 -2.58
N ALA A 66 0.27 -4.53 -2.28
CA ALA A 66 -0.32 -3.70 -3.33
C ALA A 66 0.55 -2.48 -3.64
N PHE A 67 0.86 -1.65 -2.64
CA PHE A 67 1.53 -0.38 -2.90
C PHE A 67 3.01 -0.54 -3.23
N LEU A 68 3.73 -1.39 -2.50
CA LEU A 68 5.13 -1.67 -2.82
C LEU A 68 5.26 -2.46 -4.13
N ALA A 69 4.40 -3.44 -4.37
CA ALA A 69 4.42 -4.16 -5.64
C ALA A 69 4.13 -3.22 -6.81
N GLN A 70 3.11 -2.36 -6.69
CA GLN A 70 2.82 -1.31 -7.67
C GLN A 70 4.04 -0.41 -7.88
N LEU A 71 4.65 0.09 -6.81
CA LEU A 71 5.83 0.96 -6.92
C LEU A 71 6.93 0.30 -7.75
N LEU A 72 7.22 -0.97 -7.48
CA LEU A 72 8.28 -1.70 -8.16
C LEU A 72 7.91 -2.01 -9.62
N THR A 73 6.66 -2.43 -9.89
CA THR A 73 6.21 -2.71 -11.26
C THR A 73 6.17 -1.43 -12.09
N ASP A 74 5.63 -0.35 -11.54
CA ASP A 74 5.60 0.96 -12.20
C ASP A 74 7.03 1.47 -12.45
N TRP A 75 7.97 1.24 -11.53
CA TRP A 75 9.37 1.64 -11.67
C TRP A 75 10.10 0.90 -12.79
N ILE A 76 9.88 -0.41 -12.93
CA ILE A 76 10.48 -1.21 -14.01
C ILE A 76 9.70 -1.11 -15.33
N GLY A 77 8.58 -0.38 -15.36
CA GLY A 77 7.79 -0.11 -16.57
C GLY A 77 6.78 -1.20 -16.96
N LEU A 78 6.33 -2.02 -16.01
CA LEU A 78 5.27 -3.03 -16.19
C LEU A 78 3.86 -2.46 -15.98
#